data_AF-A0A538Q645-F1
#
_entry.id   AF-A0A538Q645-F1
#
_cell.length_a   1.000
_cell.length_b   1.000
_cell.length_c   1.000
_cell.angle_alpha   90.00
_cell.angle_beta   90.00
_cell.angle_gamma   90.00
#
_symmetry.space_group_name_H-M   'P 1'
#
loop_
_entity.id
_entity.type
_entity.pdbx_description
1 polymer ?
#
loop_
_entity_poly.entity_id
_entity_poly.type
_entity_poly.pdbx_seq_one_letter_code
_entity_poly.pdbx_strand_id
1 'polypeptide(L)'
;MVARRPAAGRARPHPHGRFDDHRIDGYRFDMIEHGAPSTELSTVVTLFKGLADPTRLRMVAAMVERPRCGQDLAAEIGIAPATVSHHLKVLERAGLLVETRQPPYVFYQVDLEAMQRAMRAVTTPKRVKQLASTAAVDDDTRDVLRAFFEGPRLRALPVQRRKKEIVLEELLRRIPRRKEYEETELSRFIEVVFDDYCAVRREWIMAGYMTREHHVYKLAERGRAVIER
;
A
#
# COMPACT_ATOMS: atom_id res chain seq x y z
N MET A 1 22.82 -58.66 -10.79
CA MET A 1 23.52 -57.38 -10.52
C MET A 1 22.74 -56.27 -11.20
N VAL A 2 22.73 -55.04 -10.63
CA VAL A 2 21.93 -53.84 -11.01
C VAL A 2 20.60 -53.77 -10.24
N ALA A 3 20.52 -53.14 -9.07
CA ALA A 3 20.64 -51.72 -8.67
C ALA A 3 19.25 -51.08 -8.44
N ARG A 4 19.01 -50.73 -7.18
CA ARG A 4 17.83 -50.02 -6.65
C ARG A 4 17.70 -48.62 -7.26
N ARG A 5 16.46 -48.15 -7.47
CA ARG A 5 16.09 -46.73 -7.42
C ARG A 5 14.87 -46.54 -6.51
N PRO A 6 14.92 -45.63 -5.52
CA PRO A 6 13.80 -45.39 -4.63
C PRO A 6 12.88 -44.27 -5.11
N ALA A 7 11.59 -44.52 -4.83
CA ALA A 7 10.48 -43.63 -4.48
C ALA A 7 10.50 -42.15 -4.88
N ALA A 8 9.45 -41.78 -5.62
CA ALA A 8 8.94 -40.44 -5.79
C ALA A 8 8.77 -39.70 -4.44
N GLY A 9 9.47 -38.57 -4.30
CA GLY A 9 9.28 -37.62 -3.21
C GLY A 9 7.97 -36.88 -3.40
N ARG A 10 6.97 -37.21 -2.57
CA ARG A 10 5.74 -36.44 -2.43
C ARG A 10 6.09 -35.04 -1.90
N ALA A 11 5.73 -34.01 -2.66
CA ALA A 11 5.68 -32.64 -2.18
C ALA A 11 4.78 -32.59 -0.93
N ARG A 12 5.31 -32.08 0.19
CA ARG A 12 4.51 -31.82 1.39
C ARG A 12 3.65 -30.59 1.13
N PRO A 13 2.34 -30.60 1.44
CA PRO A 13 1.54 -29.39 1.37
C PRO A 13 1.93 -28.45 2.51
N HIS A 14 2.16 -27.18 2.21
CA HIS A 14 2.30 -26.10 3.19
C HIS A 14 0.91 -25.77 3.78
N PRO A 15 0.75 -25.69 5.11
CA PRO A 15 -0.52 -25.31 5.72
C PRO A 15 -0.68 -23.79 5.68
N HIS A 16 -1.55 -23.29 4.81
CA HIS A 16 -2.04 -21.91 4.88
C HIS A 16 -3.04 -21.79 6.04
N GLY A 17 -2.53 -21.35 7.20
CA GLY A 17 -3.33 -20.86 8.32
C GLY A 17 -3.66 -19.38 8.15
N ARG A 18 -4.85 -18.99 8.63
CA ARG A 18 -5.43 -17.64 8.57
C ARG A 18 -4.46 -16.55 9.06
N PHE A 19 -4.38 -15.46 8.31
CA PHE A 19 -3.53 -14.28 8.53
C PHE A 19 -4.16 -13.28 9.51
N ASP A 20 -4.41 -13.67 10.75
CA ASP A 20 -4.84 -12.74 11.81
C ASP A 20 -4.02 -12.98 13.09
N ASP A 21 -3.27 -11.95 13.50
CA ASP A 21 -2.50 -11.80 14.75
C ASP A 21 -1.34 -12.80 15.00
N HIS A 22 -0.10 -12.38 14.72
CA HIS A 22 1.11 -13.14 15.07
C HIS A 22 1.95 -12.39 16.11
N ARG A 23 2.03 -12.96 17.32
CA ARG A 23 3.14 -12.71 18.25
C ARG A 23 4.25 -13.69 17.94
N ILE A 24 5.44 -13.21 17.58
CA ILE A 24 6.65 -14.04 17.50
C ILE A 24 7.45 -13.81 18.76
N ASP A 25 7.68 -14.86 19.57
CA ASP A 25 8.47 -14.81 20.81
C ASP A 25 8.07 -13.65 21.76
N GLY A 26 6.77 -13.35 21.84
CA GLY A 26 6.21 -12.30 22.70
C GLY A 26 6.15 -10.89 22.08
N TYR A 27 6.75 -10.68 20.91
CA TYR A 27 6.78 -9.39 20.20
C TYR A 27 5.58 -9.23 19.28
N ARG A 28 4.95 -8.06 19.37
CA ARG A 28 3.86 -7.68 18.46
C ARG A 28 4.46 -7.40 17.08
N PHE A 29 4.15 -8.25 16.11
CA PHE A 29 4.31 -7.91 14.71
C PHE A 29 3.12 -7.03 14.35
N ASP A 30 3.34 -5.73 14.17
CA ASP A 30 2.33 -4.87 13.55
C ASP A 30 2.30 -5.21 12.05
N MET A 31 1.64 -6.31 11.70
CA MET A 31 1.05 -6.48 10.37
C MET A 31 -0.17 -5.57 10.30
N ILE A 32 0.05 -4.26 10.35
CA ILE A 32 -0.98 -3.35 9.91
C ILE A 32 -1.05 -3.57 8.40
N GLU A 33 -2.24 -3.89 7.90
CA GLU A 33 -2.59 -3.58 6.51
C GLU A 33 -2.43 -2.07 6.33
N HIS A 34 -1.20 -1.61 6.20
CA HIS A 34 -0.90 -0.29 5.73
C HIS A 34 -1.23 -0.31 4.25
N GLY A 35 -2.53 -0.18 3.92
CA GLY A 35 -2.88 0.71 2.84
C GLY A 35 -2.07 1.97 3.10
N ALA A 36 -1.06 2.20 2.25
CA ALA A 36 0.02 3.14 2.50
C ALA A 36 -0.53 4.41 3.15
N PRO A 37 0.12 4.97 4.19
CA PRO A 37 -0.39 6.16 4.88
C PRO A 37 -0.76 7.20 3.81
N SER A 38 -2.06 7.47 3.68
CA SER A 38 -2.54 8.43 2.70
C SER A 38 -2.18 9.81 3.23
N THR A 39 -1.01 10.28 2.84
CA THR A 39 -0.61 11.68 3.00
C THR A 39 -1.75 12.60 2.55
N GLU A 40 -1.93 13.74 3.21
CA GLU A 40 -2.92 14.76 2.80
C GLU A 40 -2.78 15.07 1.29
N LEU A 41 -1.55 15.12 0.77
CA LEU A 41 -1.31 15.33 -0.67
C LEU A 41 -1.89 14.21 -1.52
N SER A 42 -1.66 12.94 -1.17
CA SER A 42 -2.16 11.81 -1.96
C SER A 42 -3.67 11.75 -2.04
N THR A 43 -4.36 12.11 -0.95
CA THR A 43 -5.82 12.22 -0.92
C THR A 43 -6.28 13.32 -1.87
N VAL A 44 -5.65 14.49 -1.79
CA VAL A 44 -5.93 15.63 -2.67
C VAL A 44 -5.68 15.29 -4.14
N VAL A 45 -4.56 14.65 -4.48
CA VAL A 45 -4.22 14.21 -5.84
C VAL A 45 -5.22 13.19 -6.37
N THR A 46 -5.58 12.19 -5.57
CA THR A 46 -6.54 11.15 -5.97
C THR A 46 -7.90 11.77 -6.23
N LEU A 47 -8.33 12.72 -5.39
CA LEU A 47 -9.57 13.45 -5.57
C LEU A 47 -9.56 14.27 -6.88
N PHE A 48 -8.51 15.05 -7.13
CA PHE A 48 -8.41 15.83 -8.38
C PHE A 48 -8.33 14.94 -9.62
N LYS A 49 -7.61 13.82 -9.57
CA LYS A 49 -7.63 12.80 -10.65
C LYS A 49 -9.05 12.24 -10.86
N GLY A 50 -9.79 12.03 -9.77
CA GLY A 50 -11.20 11.64 -9.79
C GLY A 50 -12.10 12.69 -10.48
N LEU A 51 -11.84 13.98 -10.32
CA LEU A 51 -12.61 15.05 -10.97
C LEU A 51 -12.13 15.41 -12.39
N ALA A 52 -10.89 15.11 -12.76
CA ALA A 52 -10.29 15.49 -14.05
C ALA A 52 -10.78 14.63 -15.23
N ASP A 53 -12.10 14.54 -15.43
CA ASP A 53 -12.74 13.85 -16.54
C ASP A 53 -14.12 14.44 -16.84
N PRO A 54 -14.44 14.74 -18.11
CA PRO A 54 -15.70 15.38 -18.48
C PRO A 54 -16.94 14.57 -18.09
N THR A 55 -16.91 13.24 -18.26
CA THR A 55 -18.03 12.36 -17.94
C THR A 55 -18.25 12.29 -16.44
N ARG A 56 -17.17 12.16 -15.66
CA ARG A 56 -17.25 12.18 -14.19
C ARG A 56 -17.76 13.51 -13.66
N LEU A 57 -17.36 14.64 -14.24
CA LEU A 57 -17.92 15.95 -13.85
C LEU A 57 -19.42 16.06 -14.15
N ARG A 58 -19.90 15.55 -15.29
CA ARG A 58 -21.34 15.51 -15.58
C ARG A 58 -22.09 14.62 -14.58
N MET A 59 -21.53 13.45 -14.25
CA MET A 59 -22.12 12.57 -13.24
C MET A 59 -22.16 13.24 -11.86
N VAL A 60 -21.07 13.89 -11.44
CA VAL A 60 -21.01 14.67 -10.20
C VAL A 60 -22.10 15.73 -10.20
N ALA A 61 -22.23 16.52 -11.27
CA ALA A 61 -23.28 17.54 -11.40
C ALA A 61 -24.69 16.94 -11.24
N ALA A 62 -24.99 15.82 -11.89
CA ALA A 62 -26.27 15.12 -11.76
C ALA A 62 -26.57 14.66 -10.32
N MET A 63 -25.54 14.30 -9.55
CA MET A 63 -25.65 13.83 -8.16
C MET A 63 -25.66 14.95 -7.11
N VAL A 64 -25.39 16.21 -7.47
CA VAL A 64 -25.44 17.35 -6.52
C VAL A 64 -26.88 17.64 -6.09
N GLU A 65 -27.83 17.56 -7.01
CA GLU A 65 -29.23 17.94 -6.75
C GLU A 65 -29.97 16.91 -5.89
N ARG A 66 -29.78 15.62 -6.19
CA ARG A 66 -30.39 14.50 -5.47
C ARG A 66 -29.61 13.21 -5.73
N PRO A 67 -29.67 12.21 -4.82
CA PRO A 67 -29.04 10.91 -5.04
C PRO A 67 -29.50 10.27 -6.35
N ARG A 68 -28.59 9.60 -7.05
CA ARG A 68 -28.86 8.90 -8.32
C ARG A 68 -28.46 7.43 -8.22
N CYS A 69 -29.22 6.54 -8.82
CA CYS A 69 -28.75 5.17 -9.03
C CYS A 69 -27.91 5.06 -10.31
N GLY A 70 -27.19 3.96 -10.48
CA GLY A 70 -26.35 3.74 -11.67
C GLY A 70 -27.14 3.71 -12.98
N GLN A 71 -28.39 3.25 -12.95
CA GLN A 71 -29.26 3.24 -14.13
C GLN A 71 -29.71 4.67 -14.52
N ASP A 72 -30.08 5.49 -13.54
CA ASP A 72 -30.44 6.90 -13.77
C ASP A 72 -29.28 7.65 -14.44
N LEU A 73 -28.06 7.46 -13.92
CA LEU A 73 -26.85 8.08 -14.47
C LEU A 73 -26.55 7.60 -15.89
N ALA A 74 -26.76 6.32 -16.19
CA ALA A 74 -26.59 5.80 -17.55
C ALA A 74 -27.55 6.48 -18.54
N ALA A 75 -28.81 6.62 -18.15
CA ALA A 75 -29.84 7.25 -18.97
C ALA A 75 -29.58 8.76 -19.14
N GLU A 76 -29.26 9.47 -18.06
CA GLU A 76 -29.05 10.92 -18.05
C GLU A 76 -27.79 11.33 -18.81
N ILE A 77 -26.70 10.57 -18.69
CA ILE A 77 -25.41 10.86 -19.33
C ILE A 77 -25.32 10.30 -20.75
N GLY A 78 -26.15 9.30 -21.08
CA GLY A 78 -26.17 8.66 -22.40
C GLY A 78 -25.00 7.68 -22.62
N ILE A 79 -24.61 6.93 -21.59
CA ILE A 79 -23.50 5.96 -21.64
C ILE A 79 -23.91 4.59 -21.11
N ALA A 80 -23.16 3.55 -21.48
CA ALA A 80 -23.44 2.19 -21.06
C ALA A 80 -23.35 2.03 -19.52
N PRO A 81 -24.22 1.21 -18.89
CA PRO A 81 -24.18 0.97 -17.43
C PRO A 81 -22.84 0.46 -16.90
N ALA A 82 -22.12 -0.34 -17.69
CA ALA A 82 -20.77 -0.79 -17.34
C ALA A 82 -19.78 0.38 -17.23
N THR A 83 -19.87 1.37 -18.13
CA THR A 83 -19.05 2.58 -18.13
C THR A 83 -19.40 3.48 -16.94
N VAL A 84 -20.69 3.63 -16.61
CA VAL A 84 -21.13 4.33 -15.38
C VAL A 84 -20.52 3.67 -14.15
N SER A 85 -20.59 2.34 -14.06
CA SER A 85 -20.05 1.58 -12.92
C SER A 85 -18.54 1.75 -12.77
N HIS A 86 -17.81 1.83 -13.88
CA HIS A 86 -16.39 2.16 -13.88
C HIS A 86 -16.14 3.57 -13.32
N HIS A 87 -16.87 4.58 -13.78
CA HIS A 87 -16.74 5.96 -13.31
C HIS A 87 -17.12 6.11 -11.83
N LEU A 88 -18.19 5.44 -11.38
CA LEU A 88 -18.60 5.42 -9.97
C LEU A 88 -17.50 4.85 -9.07
N LYS A 89 -16.87 3.73 -9.45
CA LYS A 89 -15.73 3.17 -8.71
C LYS A 89 -14.54 4.12 -8.64
N VAL A 90 -14.29 4.89 -9.69
CA VAL A 90 -13.21 5.90 -9.68
C VAL A 90 -13.54 7.04 -8.71
N LEU A 91 -14.77 7.55 -8.74
CA LEU A 91 -15.25 8.60 -7.84
C LEU A 91 -15.30 8.14 -6.37
N GLU A 92 -15.73 6.90 -6.13
CA GLU A 92 -15.74 6.26 -4.81
C GLU A 92 -14.32 6.14 -4.24
N ARG A 93 -13.36 5.61 -5.03
CA ARG A 93 -11.94 5.53 -4.63
C ARG A 93 -11.31 6.89 -4.40
N ALA A 94 -11.82 7.92 -5.06
CA ALA A 94 -11.42 9.32 -4.86
C ALA A 94 -12.03 9.95 -3.60
N GLY A 95 -12.90 9.24 -2.87
CA GLY A 95 -13.58 9.74 -1.67
C GLY A 95 -14.61 10.82 -1.98
N LEU A 96 -15.16 10.83 -3.20
CA LEU A 96 -16.09 11.86 -3.67
C LEU A 96 -17.57 11.47 -3.51
N LEU A 97 -17.87 10.22 -3.13
CA LEU A 97 -19.23 9.70 -3.09
C LEU A 97 -19.61 9.15 -1.73
N VAL A 98 -20.88 9.32 -1.39
CA VAL A 98 -21.57 8.58 -0.33
C VAL A 98 -22.52 7.59 -1.01
N GLU A 99 -22.44 6.32 -0.59
CA GLU A 99 -23.30 5.24 -1.08
C GLU A 99 -24.41 4.94 -0.06
N THR A 100 -25.65 4.87 -0.54
CA THR A 100 -26.80 4.39 0.26
C THR A 100 -27.45 3.21 -0.44
N ARG A 101 -27.50 2.06 0.24
CA ARG A 101 -28.10 0.83 -0.30
C ARG A 101 -29.60 0.79 0.01
N GLN A 102 -30.42 0.72 -1.02
CA GLN A 102 -31.88 0.55 -0.93
C GLN A 102 -32.30 -0.52 -1.94
N PRO A 103 -32.27 -1.81 -1.54
CA PRO A 103 -32.52 -2.92 -2.47
C PRO A 103 -33.81 -2.73 -3.28
N PRO A 104 -33.78 -2.98 -4.61
CA PRO A 104 -32.68 -3.59 -5.37
C PRO A 104 -31.60 -2.60 -5.84
N TYR A 105 -31.67 -1.33 -5.46
CA TYR A 105 -30.82 -0.26 -5.98
C TYR A 105 -29.74 0.18 -5.00
N VAL A 106 -28.72 0.82 -5.56
CA VAL A 106 -27.68 1.54 -4.84
C VAL A 106 -27.71 2.98 -5.34
N PHE A 107 -27.83 3.92 -4.40
CA PHE A 107 -27.87 5.35 -4.68
C PHE A 107 -26.54 6.00 -4.30
N TYR A 108 -26.09 6.92 -5.15
CA TYR A 108 -24.86 7.67 -4.99
C TYR A 108 -25.17 9.16 -4.87
N GLN A 109 -24.46 9.83 -3.97
CA GLN A 109 -24.50 11.28 -3.78
C GLN A 109 -23.08 11.82 -3.65
N VAL A 110 -22.86 13.06 -4.07
CA VAL A 110 -21.55 13.72 -3.93
C VAL A 110 -21.29 14.04 -2.46
N ASP A 111 -20.12 13.66 -1.95
CA ASP A 111 -19.60 14.16 -0.68
C ASP A 111 -19.05 15.58 -0.88
N LEU A 112 -19.93 16.58 -0.71
CA LEU A 112 -19.56 17.98 -0.84
C LEU A 112 -18.53 18.42 0.21
N GLU A 113 -18.50 17.80 1.39
CA GLU A 113 -17.54 18.13 2.44
C GLU A 113 -16.14 17.66 2.06
N ALA A 114 -16.00 16.44 1.53
CA ALA A 114 -14.74 15.94 0.98
C ALA A 114 -14.22 16.85 -0.14
N MET A 115 -15.09 17.26 -1.07
CA MET A 115 -14.73 18.16 -2.15
C MET A 115 -14.28 19.53 -1.64
N GLN A 116 -15.00 20.13 -0.69
CA GLN A 116 -14.63 21.41 -0.08
C GLN A 116 -13.30 21.34 0.68
N ARG A 117 -13.04 20.25 1.41
CA ARG A 117 -11.78 20.03 2.12
C ARG A 117 -10.59 20.00 1.16
N ALA A 118 -10.70 19.26 0.06
CA ALA A 118 -9.64 19.18 -0.94
C ALA A 118 -9.40 20.52 -1.66
N MET A 119 -10.46 21.27 -1.99
CA MET A 119 -10.32 22.62 -2.53
C MET A 119 -9.57 23.54 -1.55
N ARG A 120 -9.95 23.56 -0.27
CA ARG A 120 -9.27 24.37 0.77
C ARG A 120 -7.80 23.99 0.97
N ALA A 121 -7.41 22.76 0.67
CA ALA A 121 -6.02 22.33 0.75
C ALA A 121 -5.13 22.98 -0.33
N VAL A 122 -5.70 23.42 -1.46
CA VAL A 122 -4.93 23.97 -2.59
C VAL A 122 -5.22 25.44 -2.90
N THR A 123 -6.08 26.11 -2.13
CA THR A 123 -6.50 27.50 -2.42
C THR A 123 -5.54 28.58 -1.94
N THR A 124 -4.56 28.28 -1.08
CA THR A 124 -3.60 29.29 -0.59
C THR A 124 -2.14 28.86 -0.81
N PRO A 125 -1.22 29.79 -1.15
CA PRO A 125 0.20 29.46 -1.36
C PRO A 125 0.86 28.77 -0.17
N LYS A 126 0.49 29.16 1.07
CA LYS A 126 1.01 28.55 2.29
C LYS A 126 0.57 27.09 2.42
N ARG A 127 -0.70 26.77 2.16
CA ARG A 127 -1.23 25.41 2.23
C ARG A 127 -0.65 24.53 1.13
N VAL A 128 -0.52 25.04 -0.09
CA VAL A 128 0.12 24.32 -1.21
C VAL A 128 1.58 23.99 -0.88
N LYS A 129 2.36 24.96 -0.35
CA LYS A 129 3.74 24.70 0.09
C LYS A 129 3.80 23.66 1.21
N GLN A 130 2.90 23.73 2.18
CA GLN A 130 2.82 22.77 3.29
C GLN A 130 2.48 21.36 2.78
N LEU A 131 1.50 21.25 1.88
CA LEU A 131 1.06 20.00 1.25
C LEU A 131 2.15 19.38 0.38
N ALA A 132 2.92 20.20 -0.34
CA ALA A 132 4.08 19.76 -1.11
C ALA A 132 5.26 19.35 -0.21
N SER A 133 5.42 19.98 0.96
CA SER A 133 6.50 19.64 1.90
C SER A 133 6.23 18.35 2.70
N THR A 134 4.96 17.98 2.93
CA THR A 134 4.58 16.69 3.54
C THR A 134 4.64 15.53 2.55
N ALA A 135 4.89 15.81 1.26
CA ALA A 135 5.03 14.85 0.16
C ALA A 135 6.42 14.19 0.05
N ALA A 136 7.32 14.43 1.00
CA ALA A 136 8.68 13.88 0.95
C ALA A 136 8.74 12.34 1.00
N VAL A 137 7.59 11.66 1.09
CA VAL A 137 7.44 10.25 0.68
C VAL A 137 6.90 10.24 -0.76
N ASP A 138 7.85 10.28 -1.69
CA ASP A 138 7.75 10.34 -3.16
C ASP A 138 6.56 9.54 -3.73
N ASP A 139 5.79 10.08 -4.70
CA ASP A 139 4.76 9.32 -5.43
C ASP A 139 5.37 8.07 -6.11
N ASP A 140 6.63 8.20 -6.56
CA ASP A 140 7.50 7.11 -7.01
C ASP A 140 7.67 6.01 -5.95
N THR A 141 7.80 6.38 -4.67
CA THR A 141 7.94 5.43 -3.55
C THR A 141 6.65 4.61 -3.42
N ARG A 142 5.48 5.25 -3.47
CA ARG A 142 4.19 4.56 -3.37
C ARG A 142 4.00 3.58 -4.53
N ASP A 143 4.27 4.01 -5.76
CA ASP A 143 4.11 3.15 -6.93
C ASP A 143 5.07 1.97 -6.91
N VAL A 144 6.30 2.17 -6.46
CA VAL A 144 7.25 1.08 -6.21
C VAL A 144 6.70 0.12 -5.16
N LEU A 145 6.24 0.60 -4.00
CA LEU A 145 5.71 -0.27 -2.95
C LEU A 145 4.50 -1.08 -3.44
N ARG A 146 3.57 -0.47 -4.18
CA ARG A 146 2.42 -1.20 -4.79
C ARG A 146 2.84 -2.23 -5.83
N ALA A 147 3.91 -1.96 -6.58
CA ALA A 147 4.41 -2.87 -7.60
C ALA A 147 5.10 -4.10 -7.02
N PHE A 148 5.72 -3.99 -5.84
CA PHE A 148 6.53 -5.06 -5.25
C PHE A 148 5.88 -5.75 -4.04
N PHE A 149 4.96 -5.09 -3.33
CA PHE A 149 4.23 -5.70 -2.23
C PHE A 149 2.83 -6.16 -2.66
N GLU A 150 2.34 -7.21 -2.01
CA GLU A 150 0.96 -7.69 -2.06
C GLU A 150 0.50 -7.87 -0.61
N GLY A 151 -0.19 -6.86 -0.09
CA GLY A 151 -0.49 -6.75 1.34
C GLY A 151 0.80 -6.73 2.20
N PRO A 152 0.92 -7.62 3.20
CA PRO A 152 2.11 -7.68 4.05
C PRO A 152 3.30 -8.34 3.37
N ARG A 153 3.12 -9.09 2.27
CA ARG A 153 4.14 -9.92 1.62
C ARG A 153 4.87 -9.17 0.51
N LEU A 154 6.20 -9.31 0.45
CA LEU A 154 7.02 -8.85 -0.67
C LEU A 154 7.04 -9.94 -1.75
N ARG A 155 6.78 -9.58 -3.01
CA ARG A 155 6.80 -10.53 -4.14
C ARG A 155 8.21 -10.81 -4.65
N ALA A 156 9.02 -9.77 -4.77
CA ALA A 156 10.40 -9.87 -5.24
C ALA A 156 11.20 -8.63 -4.82
N LEU A 157 12.51 -8.79 -4.70
CA LEU A 157 13.41 -7.65 -4.55
C LEU A 157 13.65 -6.96 -5.92
N PRO A 158 13.51 -5.62 -6.01
CA PRO A 158 13.79 -4.90 -7.25
C PRO A 158 15.26 -5.01 -7.66
N VAL A 159 15.53 -5.14 -8.97
CA VAL A 159 16.90 -5.10 -9.51
C VAL A 159 17.45 -3.67 -9.54
N GLN A 160 16.58 -2.68 -9.79
CA GLN A 160 16.95 -1.27 -9.88
C GLN A 160 17.31 -0.71 -8.50
N ARG A 161 18.51 -0.13 -8.36
CA ARG A 161 19.04 0.35 -7.07
C ARG A 161 18.09 1.25 -6.29
N ARG A 162 17.55 2.32 -6.92
CA ARG A 162 16.62 3.27 -6.26
C ARG A 162 15.36 2.59 -5.74
N LYS A 163 14.75 1.69 -6.52
CA LYS A 163 13.55 0.94 -6.10
C LYS A 163 13.87 -0.07 -5.00
N LYS A 164 15.04 -0.70 -5.07
CA LYS A 164 15.51 -1.64 -4.05
C LYS A 164 15.67 -0.95 -2.70
N GLU A 165 16.29 0.23 -2.67
CA GLU A 165 16.44 1.01 -1.43
C GLU A 165 15.08 1.32 -0.78
N ILE A 166 14.09 1.75 -1.58
CA ILE A 166 12.70 1.96 -1.11
C ILE A 166 12.13 0.71 -0.43
N VAL A 167 12.25 -0.46 -1.09
CA VAL A 167 11.75 -1.73 -0.56
C VAL A 167 12.50 -2.14 0.72
N LEU A 168 13.83 -1.97 0.76
CA LEU A 168 14.64 -2.33 1.93
C LEU A 168 14.32 -1.46 3.15
N GLU A 169 14.07 -0.16 2.94
CA GLU A 169 13.67 0.75 4.02
C GLU A 169 12.28 0.40 4.54
N GLU A 170 11.35 0.04 3.66
CA GLU A 170 10.02 -0.42 4.06
C GLU A 170 10.11 -1.73 4.87
N LEU A 171 10.97 -2.67 4.49
CA LEU A 171 11.21 -3.89 5.27
C LEU A 171 11.79 -3.56 6.67
N LEU A 172 12.69 -2.58 6.79
CA LEU A 172 13.23 -2.14 8.10
C LEU A 172 12.15 -1.55 8.99
N ARG A 173 11.15 -0.87 8.42
CA ARG A 173 10.03 -0.30 9.17
C ARG A 173 9.09 -1.37 9.74
N ARG A 174 9.08 -2.56 9.14
CA ARG A 174 8.20 -3.68 9.53
C ARG A 174 8.79 -4.58 10.61
N ILE A 175 10.11 -4.55 10.85
CA ILE A 175 10.73 -5.33 11.91
C ILE A 175 10.67 -4.61 13.27
N PRO A 176 10.70 -5.33 14.40
CA PRO A 176 10.68 -4.71 15.72
C PRO A 176 11.83 -3.72 15.90
N ARG A 177 11.56 -2.50 16.42
CA ARG A 177 12.56 -1.44 16.56
C ARG A 177 13.61 -1.78 17.63
N ARG A 178 14.77 -2.30 17.22
CA ARG A 178 15.88 -2.68 18.11
C ARG A 178 17.21 -2.19 17.55
N LYS A 179 18.21 -2.02 18.41
CA LYS A 179 19.56 -1.65 17.98
C LYS A 179 20.33 -2.84 17.40
N GLU A 180 20.01 -4.05 17.86
CA GLU A 180 20.71 -5.29 17.50
C GLU A 180 19.72 -6.46 17.40
N TYR A 181 20.04 -7.44 16.56
CA TYR A 181 19.24 -8.62 16.28
C TYR A 181 20.15 -9.85 16.17
N GLU A 182 19.77 -10.97 16.77
CA GLU A 182 20.44 -12.23 16.45
C GLU A 182 20.08 -12.67 15.02
N GLU A 183 21.01 -13.36 14.37
CA GLU A 183 20.86 -13.78 12.98
C GLU A 183 19.60 -14.64 12.76
N THR A 184 19.32 -15.53 13.71
CA THR A 184 18.16 -16.45 13.68
C THR A 184 16.85 -15.70 13.87
N GLU A 185 16.81 -14.75 14.79
CA GLU A 185 15.64 -13.88 15.02
C GLU A 185 15.37 -13.00 13.81
N LEU A 186 16.41 -12.35 13.27
CA LEU A 186 16.29 -11.49 12.10
C LEU A 186 15.78 -12.26 10.88
N SER A 187 16.27 -13.49 10.66
CA SER A 187 15.75 -14.36 9.60
C SER A 187 14.25 -14.62 9.74
N ARG A 188 13.79 -14.99 10.94
CA ARG A 188 12.35 -15.25 11.19
C ARG A 188 11.52 -14.01 10.94
N PHE A 189 12.00 -12.83 11.34
CA PHE A 189 11.29 -11.57 11.11
C PHE A 189 11.14 -11.25 9.62
N ILE A 190 12.19 -11.48 8.83
CA ILE A 190 12.12 -11.26 7.39
C ILE A 190 11.25 -12.32 6.72
N GLU A 191 11.35 -13.59 7.13
CA GLU A 191 10.62 -14.73 6.55
C GLU A 191 9.10 -14.57 6.60
N VAL A 192 8.57 -13.84 7.59
CA VAL A 192 7.14 -13.49 7.65
C VAL A 192 6.69 -12.68 6.43
N VAL A 193 7.57 -11.80 5.93
CA VAL A 193 7.30 -10.84 4.85
C VAL A 193 7.85 -11.32 3.51
N PHE A 194 8.97 -12.04 3.51
CA PHE A 194 9.68 -12.47 2.30
C PHE A 194 10.51 -13.74 2.54
N ASP A 195 10.28 -14.76 1.72
CA ASP A 195 10.88 -16.08 1.93
C ASP A 195 12.41 -16.08 1.71
N ASP A 196 12.96 -15.21 0.85
CA ASP A 196 14.41 -15.05 0.67
C ASP A 196 15.00 -14.02 1.64
N TYR A 197 14.95 -14.37 2.93
CA TYR A 197 15.53 -13.59 4.02
C TYR A 197 17.06 -13.45 3.90
N CYS A 198 17.72 -14.43 3.27
CA CYS A 198 19.16 -14.40 3.01
C CYS A 198 19.53 -13.24 2.07
N ALA A 199 18.75 -13.00 1.02
CA ALA A 199 18.95 -11.86 0.13
C ALA A 199 18.76 -10.52 0.87
N VAL A 200 17.69 -10.37 1.64
CA VAL A 200 17.42 -9.12 2.38
C VAL A 200 18.53 -8.78 3.36
N ARG A 201 18.99 -9.75 4.17
CA ARG A 201 20.12 -9.53 5.11
C ARG A 201 21.38 -9.07 4.40
N ARG A 202 21.70 -9.70 3.27
CA ARG A 202 22.86 -9.33 2.44
C ARG A 202 22.71 -7.91 1.90
N GLU A 203 21.55 -7.57 1.38
CA GLU A 203 21.28 -6.25 0.81
C GLU A 203 21.29 -5.14 1.87
N TRP A 204 20.81 -5.40 3.10
CA TRP A 204 20.93 -4.44 4.20
C TRP A 204 22.37 -4.18 4.64
N ILE A 205 23.24 -5.20 4.58
CA ILE A 205 24.67 -4.99 4.81
C ILE A 205 25.28 -4.19 3.66
N MET A 206 25.03 -4.59 2.42
CA MET A 206 25.62 -3.97 1.23
C MET A 206 25.19 -2.50 1.06
N ALA A 207 23.95 -2.17 1.40
CA ALA A 207 23.44 -0.81 1.35
C ALA A 207 23.77 0.02 2.62
N GLY A 208 24.43 -0.58 3.61
CA GLY A 208 24.90 0.09 4.82
C GLY A 208 23.79 0.40 5.84
N TYR A 209 22.67 -0.33 5.81
CA TYR A 209 21.62 -0.22 6.83
C TYR A 209 21.97 -1.02 8.10
N MET A 210 22.73 -2.10 7.94
CA MET A 210 23.16 -2.97 9.05
C MET A 210 24.64 -3.34 8.91
N THR A 211 25.24 -3.67 10.05
CA THR A 211 26.55 -4.34 10.13
C THR A 211 26.37 -5.70 10.77
N ARG A 212 27.27 -6.66 10.49
CA ARG A 212 27.20 -8.01 11.04
C ARG A 212 28.50 -8.39 11.74
N GLU A 213 28.40 -8.79 13.00
CA GLU A 213 29.51 -9.29 13.82
C GLU A 213 29.02 -10.49 14.64
N HIS A 214 29.76 -11.60 14.66
CA HIS A 214 29.44 -12.78 15.49
C HIS A 214 27.97 -13.24 15.46
N HIS A 215 27.35 -13.32 14.28
CA HIS A 215 25.93 -13.66 14.09
C HIS A 215 24.93 -12.68 14.71
N VAL A 216 25.37 -11.47 15.02
CA VAL A 216 24.54 -10.36 15.46
C VAL A 216 24.54 -9.28 14.38
N TYR A 217 23.35 -8.81 14.02
CA TYR A 217 23.12 -7.71 13.11
C TYR A 217 22.84 -6.45 13.91
N LYS A 218 23.65 -5.40 13.70
CA LYS A 218 23.51 -4.11 14.38
C LYS A 218 23.08 -3.05 13.38
N LEU A 219 22.11 -2.21 13.75
CA LEU A 219 21.71 -1.08 12.90
C LEU A 219 22.85 -0.08 12.77
N ALA A 220 23.24 0.19 11.53
CA ALA A 220 24.14 1.29 11.20
C ALA A 220 23.40 2.63 11.28
N GLU A 221 24.14 3.74 11.18
CA GLU A 221 23.57 5.09 11.22
C GLU A 221 22.43 5.28 10.21
N ARG A 222 22.61 4.81 8.97
CA ARG A 222 21.58 4.85 7.92
C ARG A 222 20.33 4.08 8.30
N GLY A 223 20.48 2.88 8.88
CA GLY A 223 19.35 2.06 9.33
C GLY A 223 18.58 2.70 10.49
N ARG A 224 19.30 3.29 11.45
CA ARG A 224 18.68 4.02 12.57
C ARG A 224 17.85 5.21 12.09
N ALA A 225 18.40 6.01 11.16
CA ALA A 225 17.70 7.17 10.59
C ALA A 225 16.37 6.81 9.89
N VAL A 226 16.24 5.58 9.37
CA VAL A 226 14.98 5.10 8.76
C VAL A 226 13.94 4.79 9.82
N ILE A 227 14.34 4.14 10.92
CA ILE A 227 13.42 3.65 11.96
C ILE A 227 13.02 4.78 12.93
N GLU A 228 13.87 5.79 13.11
CA GLU A 228 13.63 6.96 13.97
C GLU A 228 12.77 8.05 13.31
N ARG A 229 12.52 7.95 12.00
CA ARG A 229 11.57 8.79 11.24
C ARG A 229 10.17 8.19 11.25
#